data_AF-A0A813ZAM8-F1
#
_entry.id   AF-A0A813ZAM8-F1
#
_cell.length_a   1.000
_cell.length_b   1.000
_cell.length_c   1.000
_cell.angle_alpha   90.00
_cell.angle_beta   90.00
_cell.angle_gamma   90.00
#
_symmetry.space_group_name_H-M   'P 1'
#
loop_
_entity.id
_entity.type
_entity.pdbx_description
1 polymer ?
#
loop_
_entity_poly.entity_id
_entity_poly.type
_entity_poly.pdbx_seq_one_letter_code
_entity_poly.pdbx_strand_id
1 'polypeptide(L)'
;MSTQDQIFREFLETYNRIVDECFHRCIYTFNYRYLLDEEVDCINRCTSKYVNYNQRMAMNFAEIQAKKLIDMQEQAEAQSQQPPQTMYDQINDNLKPS
;
A
#
# COMPACT_ATOMS: atom_id res chain seq x y z
N MET A 1 -10.03 -14.42 15.85
CA MET A 1 -8.55 -14.36 15.91
C MET A 1 -8.19 -12.99 16.46
N SER A 2 -7.30 -12.90 17.45
CA SER A 2 -7.00 -11.60 18.09
C SER A 2 -6.11 -10.75 17.17
N THR A 3 -6.14 -9.43 17.33
CA THR A 3 -5.27 -8.50 16.56
C THR A 3 -3.78 -8.82 16.76
N GLN A 4 -3.40 -9.30 17.95
CA GLN A 4 -2.04 -9.72 18.24
C GLN A 4 -1.60 -10.93 17.40
N ASP A 5 -2.51 -11.90 17.21
CA ASP A 5 -2.23 -13.07 16.36
C ASP A 5 -2.05 -12.69 14.89
N GLN A 6 -2.79 -11.68 14.42
CA GLN A 6 -2.68 -11.19 13.04
C GLN A 6 -1.31 -10.55 12.78
N ILE A 7 -0.90 -9.62 13.65
CA ILE A 7 0.41 -8.95 13.54
C ILE A 7 1.55 -9.98 13.58
N PHE A 8 1.43 -11.00 14.44
CA PHE A 8 2.46 -12.03 14.53
C PHE A 8 2.54 -12.89 13.27
N ARG A 9 1.40 -13.24 12.66
CA ARG A 9 1.36 -13.96 11.38
C ARG A 9 2.00 -13.12 10.26
N GLU A 10 1.65 -11.85 10.16
CA GLU A 10 2.22 -10.93 9.16
C GLU A 10 3.73 -10.78 9.32
N PHE A 11 4.22 -10.72 10.56
CA PHE A 11 5.65 -10.71 10.85
C PHE A 11 6.33 -11.98 10.34
N LEU A 12 5.78 -13.16 10.63
CA LEU A 12 6.36 -14.43 10.17
C LEU A 12 6.33 -14.58 8.65
N GLU A 13 5.27 -14.12 7.99
CA GLU A 13 5.20 -14.09 6.53
C GLU A 13 6.30 -13.20 5.93
N THR A 14 6.52 -12.03 6.51
CA THR A 14 7.57 -11.11 6.08
C THR A 14 8.96 -11.68 6.36
N TYR A 15 9.16 -12.31 7.52
CA TYR A 15 10.40 -13.00 7.87
C TYR A 15 10.76 -14.06 6.82
N ASN A 16 9.80 -14.92 6.46
CA ASN A 16 10.03 -15.97 5.47
C ASN A 16 10.37 -15.39 4.09
N ARG A 17 9.72 -14.29 3.68
CA ARG A 17 10.06 -13.59 2.42
C ARG A 17 11.48 -13.03 2.44
N ILE A 18 11.90 -12.42 3.55
CA ILE A 18 13.28 -11.90 3.69
C ILE A 18 14.29 -13.03 3.56
N VAL A 19 14.06 -14.15 4.27
CA VAL A 19 14.95 -15.31 4.25
C VAL A 19 15.07 -15.85 2.82
N ASP A 20 13.95 -16.04 2.13
CA ASP A 20 13.92 -16.56 0.77
C ASP A 20 14.66 -15.66 -0.23
N GLU A 21 14.36 -14.36 -0.22
CA GLU A 21 14.99 -13.37 -1.11
C GLU A 21 16.49 -13.23 -0.84
N CYS A 22 16.90 -13.12 0.42
CA CYS A 22 18.31 -12.96 0.76
C CYS A 22 19.10 -14.24 0.52
N PHE A 23 18.51 -15.42 0.71
CA PHE A 23 19.15 -16.68 0.36
C PHE A 23 19.44 -16.75 -1.15
N HIS A 24 18.42 -16.54 -2.00
CA HIS A 24 18.58 -16.59 -3.45
C HIS A 24 19.54 -15.53 -4.01
N ARG A 25 19.68 -14.40 -3.32
CA ARG A 25 20.53 -13.29 -3.76
C ARG A 25 21.98 -13.40 -3.29
N CYS A 26 22.20 -13.91 -2.08
CA CYS A 26 23.50 -13.84 -1.42
C CYS A 26 24.23 -15.18 -1.34
N ILE A 27 23.53 -16.32 -1.41
CA ILE A 27 24.17 -17.63 -1.35
C ILE A 27 24.44 -18.10 -2.77
N TYR A 28 25.73 -18.18 -3.13
CA TYR A 28 26.16 -18.56 -4.48
C TYR A 28 27.14 -19.72 -4.49
N THR A 29 27.76 -20.05 -3.35
CA THR A 29 28.67 -21.20 -3.25
C THR A 29 28.08 -22.30 -2.36
N PHE A 30 28.19 -23.54 -2.83
CA PHE A 30 27.71 -24.74 -2.11
C PHE A 30 28.84 -25.74 -1.86
N ASN A 31 30.09 -25.27 -1.94
CA ASN A 31 31.28 -26.11 -1.79
C ASN A 31 31.62 -26.44 -0.33
N TYR A 32 31.04 -25.69 0.62
CA TYR A 32 31.31 -25.83 2.05
C TYR A 32 29.99 -25.79 2.85
N ARG A 33 30.02 -26.35 4.08
CA ARG A 33 28.88 -26.30 5.00
C ARG A 33 28.71 -24.96 5.71
N TYR A 34 29.71 -24.08 5.63
CA TYR A 34 29.71 -22.75 6.23
C TYR A 34 29.57 -21.70 5.13
N LEU A 35 29.03 -20.54 5.51
CA LEU A 35 28.94 -19.37 4.64
C LEU A 35 30.29 -18.68 4.55
N LEU A 36 30.62 -18.16 3.38
CA LEU A 36 31.78 -17.27 3.23
C LEU A 36 31.49 -15.92 3.90
N ASP A 37 32.54 -15.23 4.35
CA ASP A 37 32.41 -13.89 4.96
C ASP A 37 31.69 -12.91 4.02
N GLU A 38 31.92 -13.02 2.72
CA GLU A 38 31.25 -12.24 1.67
C GLU A 38 29.74 -12.51 1.60
N GLU A 39 29.32 -13.77 1.76
CA GLU A 39 27.91 -14.18 1.80
C GLU A 39 27.23 -13.68 3.08
N VAL A 40 27.93 -13.75 4.22
CA VAL A 40 27.47 -13.21 5.51
C VAL A 40 27.26 -11.70 5.42
N ASP A 41 28.23 -10.96 4.89
CA ASP A 41 28.13 -9.52 4.67
C ASP A 41 26.99 -9.16 3.71
N CYS A 42 26.81 -9.95 2.64
CA CYS A 42 25.69 -9.79 1.73
C CYS A 42 24.34 -9.97 2.45
N ILE A 43 24.17 -11.02 3.27
CA ILE A 43 22.92 -11.28 4.01
C ILE A 43 22.60 -10.12 4.96
N ASN A 44 23.59 -9.61 5.69
CA ASN A 44 23.42 -8.49 6.62
C ASN A 44 22.93 -7.23 5.89
N ARG A 45 23.53 -6.92 4.74
CA ARG A 45 23.12 -5.79 3.89
C ARG A 45 21.76 -6.01 3.25
N CYS A 46 21.50 -7.22 2.75
CA CYS A 46 20.24 -7.60 2.13
C CYS A 46 19.06 -7.43 3.10
N THR A 47 19.18 -8.01 4.29
CA THR A 47 18.16 -7.93 5.34
C THR A 47 17.89 -6.48 5.73
N SER A 48 18.96 -5.71 6.02
CA SER A 48 18.85 -4.29 6.37
C SER A 48 18.18 -3.48 5.27
N LYS A 49 18.55 -3.72 4.00
CA LYS A 49 17.97 -3.03 2.85
C LYS A 49 16.50 -3.39 2.66
N TYR A 50 16.15 -4.66 2.82
CA TYR A 50 14.77 -5.13 2.67
C TYR A 50 13.85 -4.49 3.70
N VAL A 51 14.25 -4.45 4.98
CA VAL A 51 13.46 -3.82 6.05
C VAL A 51 13.26 -2.33 5.78
N ASN A 52 14.34 -1.60 5.48
CA ASN A 52 14.26 -0.17 5.16
C ASN A 52 13.41 0.10 3.92
N TYR A 53 13.51 -0.74 2.90
CA TYR A 53 12.68 -0.65 1.69
C TYR A 53 11.21 -0.85 2.01
N ASN A 54 10.86 -1.88 2.79
CA ASN A 54 9.46 -2.16 3.16
C ASN A 54 8.86 -1.02 3.97
N GLN A 55 9.61 -0.45 4.91
CA GLN A 55 9.15 0.72 5.68
C GLN A 55 8.87 1.91 4.76
N ARG A 56 9.76 2.21 3.82
CA ARG A 56 9.57 3.29 2.83
C ARG A 56 8.38 3.03 1.92
N MET A 57 8.23 1.79 1.46
CA MET A 57 7.10 1.38 0.62
C MET A 57 5.77 1.53 1.36
N ALA A 58 5.72 1.14 2.64
CA ALA A 58 4.53 1.31 3.47
C ALA A 58 4.14 2.79 3.66
N MET A 59 5.13 3.67 3.89
CA MET A 59 4.88 5.12 3.97
C MET A 59 4.32 5.69 2.66
N ASN A 60 4.94 5.35 1.53
CA ASN A 60 4.47 5.80 0.21
C ASN A 60 3.06 5.28 -0.09
N PHE A 61 2.77 4.02 0.27
CA PHE A 61 1.44 3.44 0.10
C PHE A 61 0.39 4.18 0.93
N ALA A 62 0.70 4.50 2.19
CA ALA A 62 -0.18 5.28 3.05
C ALA A 62 -0.45 6.69 2.49
N GLU A 63 0.57 7.35 1.96
CA GLU A 63 0.45 8.67 1.31
C GLU A 63 -0.47 8.60 0.09
N ILE A 64 -0.25 7.64 -0.82
CA ILE A 64 -1.07 7.44 -2.01
C ILE A 64 -2.53 7.13 -1.63
N GLN A 65 -2.72 6.28 -0.61
CA GLN A 65 -4.05 5.91 -0.14
C GLN A 65 -4.80 7.10 0.47
N ALA A 66 -4.11 7.96 1.23
CA ALA A 66 -4.67 9.19 1.78
C ALA A 66 -5.08 10.16 0.67
N LYS A 67 -4.22 10.38 -0.33
CA LYS A 67 -4.54 11.23 -1.48
C LYS A 67 -5.76 10.72 -2.25
N LYS A 68 -5.80 9.41 -2.53
CA LYS A 68 -6.93 8.78 -3.23
C LYS A 68 -8.26 8.96 -2.49
N LEU A 69 -8.24 8.95 -1.16
CA LEU A 69 -9.42 9.18 -0.35
C LEU A 69 -9.94 10.63 -0.48
N ILE A 70 -9.04 11.62 -0.49
CA ILE A 70 -9.39 13.03 -0.71
C ILE A 70 -9.99 13.22 -2.11
N ASP A 71 -9.32 12.70 -3.15
CA ASP A 71 -9.79 12.80 -4.54
C ASP A 71 -11.19 12.17 -4.70
N MET A 72 -11.47 11.06 -4.00
CA MET A 72 -12.79 10.41 -3.99
C MET A 72 -13.87 11.25 -3.32
N GLN A 73 -13.54 11.95 -2.23
CA GLN A 73 -14.47 12.85 -1.54
C GLN A 73 -14.83 14.04 -2.43
N GLU A 74 -13.84 14.67 -3.06
CA GLU A 74 -14.07 15.76 -4.02
C GLU A 74 -14.95 15.32 -5.20
N GLN A 75 -14.74 14.11 -5.71
CA GLN A 75 -15.58 13.54 -6.78
C GLN A 75 -17.00 13.22 -6.31
N ALA A 76 -17.18 12.74 -5.08
CA ALA A 76 -18.49 12.49 -4.50
C ALA A 76 -19.27 13.81 -4.31
N GLU A 77 -18.59 14.87 -3.89
CA GLU A 77 -19.18 16.21 -3.76
C GLU A 77 -19.54 16.81 -5.13
N ALA A 78 -18.66 16.67 -6.14
CA ALA A 78 -18.93 17.13 -7.50
C ALA A 78 -20.10 16.39 -8.16
N GLN A 79 -20.31 15.09 -7.84
CA GLN A 79 -21.47 14.33 -8.32
C GLN A 79 -22.78 14.68 -7.58
N SER A 80 -22.69 15.23 -6.37
CA SER A 80 -23.85 15.73 -5.62
C SER A 80 -24.27 17.16 -5.98
N GLN A 81 -23.48 17.88 -6.80
CA GLN A 81 -23.82 19.20 -7.34
C GLN A 81 -24.54 19.13 -8.70
N GLN A 82 -25.51 18.22 -8.88
CA GLN A 82 -26.67 18.63 -9.69
C GLN A 82 -27.48 19.58 -8.82
N PRO A 83 -27.63 20.87 -9.18
CA PRO A 83 -28.46 21.78 -8.41
C PRO A 83 -29.88 21.20 -8.35
N PRO A 84 -30.63 21.35 -7.25
CA PRO A 84 -32.07 21.09 -7.20
C PRO A 84 -32.91 21.90 -8.21
N GLN A 85 -32.28 22.62 -9.13
CA GLN A 85 -32.91 23.54 -10.08
C GLN A 85 -33.58 22.82 -11.25
N THR A 86 -33.18 21.60 -11.63
CA THR A 86 -33.88 20.88 -12.71
C THR A 86 -35.32 20.50 -12.38
N MET A 87 -35.71 20.57 -11.10
CA MET A 87 -37.12 20.47 -10.67
C MET A 87 -37.81 21.85 -10.54
N TYR A 88 -37.08 22.90 -10.17
CA TYR A 88 -37.62 24.27 -10.10
C TYR A 88 -37.82 24.92 -11.47
N ASP A 89 -37.02 24.55 -12.47
CA ASP A 89 -37.14 25.07 -13.84
C ASP A 89 -38.38 24.52 -14.56
N GLN A 90 -38.74 23.25 -14.31
CA GLN A 90 -39.96 22.64 -14.86
C GLN A 90 -41.24 23.22 -14.28
N ILE A 91 -41.21 23.73 -13.05
CA ILE A 91 -42.36 24.40 -12.42
C ILE A 91 -42.54 25.79 -13.03
N ASN A 92 -41.46 26.51 -13.33
CA ASN A 92 -41.52 27.87 -13.87
C ASN A 92 -41.94 27.94 -15.35
N ASP A 93 -41.70 26.90 -16.15
CA ASP A 93 -42.22 26.82 -17.53
C ASP A 93 -43.74 26.59 -17.59
N ASN A 94 -44.35 26.04 -16.53
CA ASN A 94 -45.80 25.85 -16.43
C ASN A 94 -46.54 27.07 -15.85
N LEU A 95 -45.83 28.15 -15.50
CA LEU A 95 -46.38 29.38 -14.92
C LEU A 95 -46.31 30.60 -15.86
N LYS A 96 -45.98 30.42 -17.15
CA LYS A 96 -46.03 31.50 -18.14
C LYS A 96 -47.47 31.65 -18.67
N PRO A 97 -48.21 32.72 -18.33
CA PRO A 97 -49.58 32.89 -18.79
C PRO A 97 -49.62 33.31 -20.28
N SER A 98 -50.59 32.79 -21.02
CA SER A 98 -51.11 33.38 -22.27
C SER A 98 -52.08 34.51 -21.96
#